data_AF-A0A7J8P8J9-F1
#
_entry.id   AF-A0A7J8P8J9-F1
#
_cell.length_a   1.000
_cell.length_b   1.000
_cell.length_c   1.000
_cell.angle_alpha   90.00
_cell.angle_beta   90.00
_cell.angle_gamma   90.00
#
_symmetry.space_group_name_H-M   'P 1'
#
loop_
_entity.id
_entity.type
_entity.pdbx_description
1 polymer ?
#
loop_
_entity_poly.entity_id
_entity_poly.type
_entity_poly.pdbx_seq_one_letter_code
_entity_poly.pdbx_strand_id
1 'polypeptide(L)'
;MATCLVVANSLFRPPKPILPHKHHPLQPISSHSLPKSPLNSTFLKPHFSHSDSCRFRLIAPASLGETDASSDEPLPLVGEDSAAFDLGTQNIVSWVYFTIILGVVLFVLDVIWIDNSTGFGKAFIDAVSTLSDSHEIVMLALILIFATVHSGLASFRDMGEKILGKRAYRVLFAGVSLPLAVSTVVYFINHRYNGVQLWQLQNGPGVHQLVWLSNFISFFFLYPSTFNLLEVAAVDQPKVHLWETGIMRITRHP
;
A
#
# COMPACT_ATOMS: atom_id res chain seq x y z
N MET A 1 26.72 -12.08 9.12
CA MET A 1 27.20 -12.22 7.72
C MET A 1 26.46 -13.38 7.09
N ALA A 2 26.03 -13.21 5.82
CA ALA A 2 25.20 -14.10 5.00
C ALA A 2 23.67 -14.02 5.21
N THR A 3 23.07 -12.92 4.79
CA THR A 3 21.64 -12.87 4.41
C THR A 3 21.41 -11.78 3.36
N CYS A 4 21.74 -12.07 2.10
CA CYS A 4 21.21 -11.33 0.95
C CYS A 4 21.23 -12.12 -0.37
N LEU A 5 21.24 -13.45 -0.31
CA LEU A 5 21.43 -14.32 -1.49
C LEU A 5 20.29 -15.33 -1.70
N VAL A 6 19.04 -14.97 -1.42
CA VAL A 6 17.90 -15.89 -1.56
C VAL A 6 17.00 -15.58 -2.77
N VAL A 7 17.08 -14.41 -3.39
CA VAL A 7 16.13 -14.09 -4.49
C VAL A 7 16.57 -14.65 -5.87
N ALA A 8 17.87 -14.88 -6.11
CA ALA A 8 18.35 -15.23 -7.46
C ALA A 8 18.48 -16.75 -7.76
N ASN A 9 18.58 -17.63 -6.76
CA ASN A 9 19.00 -19.03 -6.97
C ASN A 9 17.87 -20.07 -7.06
N SER A 10 16.60 -19.68 -6.98
CA SER A 10 15.46 -20.61 -6.99
C SER A 10 15.01 -21.03 -8.41
N LEU A 11 15.50 -20.41 -9.47
CA LEU A 11 15.03 -20.63 -10.85
C LEU A 11 15.74 -21.77 -11.61
N PHE A 12 16.84 -22.33 -11.09
CA PHE A 12 17.66 -23.31 -11.84
C PHE A 12 18.14 -24.50 -11.01
N ARG A 13 17.27 -25.13 -10.20
CA ARG A 13 17.62 -26.40 -9.52
C ARG A 13 16.81 -27.58 -10.10
N PRO A 14 17.46 -28.63 -10.62
CA PRO A 14 16.76 -29.85 -10.99
C PRO A 14 16.25 -30.58 -9.73
N PRO A 15 15.11 -31.31 -9.83
CA PRO A 15 14.50 -31.96 -8.67
C PRO A 15 15.39 -33.09 -8.14
N LYS A 16 15.59 -33.12 -6.81
CA LYS A 16 16.28 -34.23 -6.13
C LYS A 16 15.33 -35.42 -5.92
N PRO A 17 15.81 -36.67 -6.05
CA PRO A 17 14.98 -37.87 -5.90
C PRO A 17 14.57 -38.09 -4.44
N ILE A 18 13.33 -38.54 -4.26
CA ILE A 18 12.70 -38.83 -2.96
C ILE A 18 13.18 -40.21 -2.48
N LEU A 19 13.79 -40.29 -1.30
CA LEU A 19 14.03 -41.54 -0.58
C LEU A 19 12.92 -41.76 0.48
N PRO A 20 12.47 -43.01 0.72
CA PRO A 20 11.34 -43.29 1.60
C PRO A 20 11.72 -43.16 3.08
N HIS A 21 10.84 -42.50 3.84
CA HIS A 21 10.98 -42.30 5.28
C HIS A 21 10.52 -43.55 6.04
N LYS A 22 11.33 -44.04 6.99
CA LYS A 22 10.99 -45.12 7.93
C LYS A 22 9.91 -44.63 8.91
N HIS A 23 8.87 -45.47 9.12
CA HIS A 23 7.86 -45.28 10.15
C HIS A 23 8.39 -45.69 11.53
N HIS A 24 8.22 -44.83 12.53
CA HIS A 24 8.29 -45.20 13.95
C HIS A 24 6.87 -45.20 14.54
N PRO A 25 6.48 -46.23 15.33
CA PRO A 25 5.14 -46.33 15.90
C PRO A 25 4.98 -45.43 17.13
N LEU A 26 3.87 -44.69 17.20
CA LEU A 26 3.45 -43.94 18.37
C LEU A 26 2.61 -44.83 19.30
N GLN A 27 2.94 -44.83 20.59
CA GLN A 27 2.18 -45.48 21.66
C GLN A 27 0.97 -44.61 22.09
N PRO A 28 -0.11 -45.20 22.65
CA PRO A 28 -1.33 -44.47 22.99
C PRO A 28 -1.28 -43.93 24.43
N ILE A 29 -1.72 -42.68 24.64
CA ILE A 29 -1.99 -42.15 25.98
C ILE A 29 -3.40 -41.57 26.06
N SER A 30 -4.21 -42.31 26.81
CA SER A 30 -5.25 -41.93 27.78
C SER A 30 -6.20 -40.76 27.49
N SER A 31 -7.47 -41.13 27.38
CA SER A 31 -8.66 -40.28 27.45
C SER A 31 -8.86 -39.68 28.85
N HIS A 32 -8.87 -38.34 28.94
CA HIS A 32 -9.41 -37.64 30.10
C HIS A 32 -10.83 -37.13 29.79
N SER A 33 -11.75 -37.54 30.66
CA SER A 33 -13.19 -37.27 30.65
C SER A 33 -13.53 -35.80 30.91
N LEU A 34 -14.39 -35.22 30.08
CA LEU A 34 -15.10 -33.97 30.35
C LEU A 34 -16.22 -34.18 31.39
N PRO A 35 -16.41 -33.27 32.36
CA PRO A 35 -17.61 -33.23 33.16
C PRO A 35 -18.73 -32.47 32.43
N LYS A 36 -19.91 -33.09 32.38
CA LYS A 36 -21.17 -32.44 31.99
C LYS A 36 -21.76 -31.69 33.19
N SER A 37 -22.22 -30.46 32.97
CA SER A 37 -23.24 -29.83 33.81
C SER A 37 -24.07 -28.85 32.97
N PRO A 38 -25.41 -28.83 33.11
CA PRO A 38 -26.32 -28.06 32.27
C PRO A 38 -26.69 -26.73 32.93
N LEU A 39 -26.94 -25.67 32.15
CA LEU A 39 -27.81 -24.59 32.60
C LEU A 39 -28.47 -23.89 31.42
N ASN A 40 -29.81 -23.93 31.42
CA ASN A 40 -30.68 -23.12 30.59
C ASN A 40 -30.52 -21.63 30.93
N SER A 41 -30.50 -20.75 29.92
CA SER A 41 -31.16 -19.44 30.04
C SER A 41 -31.52 -18.85 28.66
N THR A 42 -32.84 -18.79 28.47
CA THR A 42 -33.64 -17.74 27.84
C THR A 42 -32.92 -16.70 26.97
N PHE A 43 -33.22 -16.77 25.67
CA PHE A 43 -32.93 -15.76 24.66
C PHE A 43 -33.68 -14.44 25.00
N LEU A 44 -32.97 -13.41 25.45
CA LEU A 44 -33.51 -12.06 25.60
C LEU A 44 -33.39 -11.33 24.25
N LYS A 45 -34.54 -10.98 23.66
CA LYS A 45 -34.64 -10.05 22.52
C LYS A 45 -34.20 -8.64 22.97
N PRO A 46 -33.35 -7.93 22.21
CA PRO A 46 -33.12 -6.52 22.46
C PRO A 46 -34.34 -5.70 22.01
N HIS A 47 -34.89 -4.94 22.95
CA HIS A 47 -35.87 -3.90 22.70
C HIS A 47 -35.11 -2.69 22.14
N PHE A 48 -35.28 -2.38 20.85
CA PHE A 48 -34.78 -1.14 20.27
C PHE A 48 -35.71 0.00 20.67
N SER A 49 -35.25 0.88 21.57
CA SER A 49 -35.89 2.17 21.83
C SER A 49 -35.48 3.14 20.73
N HIS A 50 -36.46 3.60 19.95
CA HIS A 50 -36.33 4.67 18.97
C HIS A 50 -36.17 5.98 19.74
N SER A 51 -34.97 6.59 19.70
CA SER A 51 -34.76 7.97 20.13
C SER A 51 -34.64 8.81 18.87
N ASP A 52 -35.66 9.62 18.60
CA ASP A 52 -35.63 10.63 17.55
C ASP A 52 -34.61 11.70 17.93
N SER A 53 -33.40 11.59 17.39
CA SER A 53 -32.39 12.63 17.50
C SER A 53 -32.52 13.60 16.32
N CYS A 54 -32.81 14.84 16.68
CA CYS A 54 -32.98 16.01 15.82
C CYS A 54 -31.78 16.19 14.88
N ARG A 55 -32.02 16.16 13.56
CA ARG A 55 -31.00 16.48 12.54
C ARG A 55 -30.77 17.99 12.50
N PHE A 56 -29.76 18.49 13.18
CA PHE A 56 -29.18 19.79 12.87
C PHE A 56 -28.36 19.67 11.57
N ARG A 57 -28.95 20.13 10.46
CA ARG A 57 -28.26 20.30 9.19
C ARG A 57 -27.42 21.57 9.27
N LEU A 58 -26.18 21.43 9.70
CA LEU A 58 -25.21 22.52 9.68
C LEU A 58 -24.64 22.62 8.26
N ILE A 59 -25.25 23.50 7.45
CA ILE A 59 -24.71 23.89 6.14
C ILE A 59 -23.57 24.85 6.45
N ALA A 60 -22.33 24.35 6.44
CA ALA A 60 -21.15 25.19 6.42
C ALA A 60 -21.07 25.84 5.02
N PRO A 61 -21.03 27.17 4.90
CA PRO A 61 -20.64 27.80 3.64
C PRO A 61 -19.16 27.52 3.42
N ALA A 62 -18.83 26.86 2.31
CA ALA A 62 -17.47 26.80 1.83
C ALA A 62 -17.02 28.24 1.53
N SER A 63 -16.14 28.77 2.37
CA SER A 63 -15.46 30.04 2.14
C SER A 63 -14.68 29.90 0.84
N LEU A 64 -15.16 30.55 -0.22
CA LEU A 64 -14.40 30.77 -1.44
C LEU A 64 -13.11 31.49 -1.05
N GLY A 65 -11.97 30.82 -1.17
CA GLY A 65 -10.68 31.48 -1.10
C GLY A 65 -10.59 32.47 -2.25
N GLU A 66 -10.18 33.69 -1.93
CA GLU A 66 -9.96 34.77 -2.90
C GLU A 66 -9.06 34.31 -4.04
N THR A 67 -9.57 34.53 -5.25
CA THR A 67 -8.91 34.26 -6.53
C THR A 67 -7.71 35.17 -6.69
N ASP A 68 -6.51 34.60 -6.66
CA ASP A 68 -5.37 35.22 -7.32
C ASP A 68 -5.69 35.29 -8.82
N ALA A 69 -5.97 36.51 -9.29
CA ALA A 69 -6.24 36.82 -10.68
C ALA A 69 -5.00 36.53 -11.55
N SER A 70 -4.89 35.29 -12.01
CA SER A 70 -4.11 34.93 -13.18
C SER A 70 -5.07 34.80 -14.36
N SER A 71 -4.72 35.45 -15.46
CA SER A 71 -5.53 35.67 -16.65
C SER A 71 -5.56 34.41 -17.52
N ASP A 72 -6.04 33.30 -16.97
CA ASP A 72 -6.34 32.10 -17.75
C ASP A 72 -7.86 31.98 -17.85
N GLU A 73 -8.39 32.16 -19.07
CA GLU A 73 -9.78 31.82 -19.40
C GLU A 73 -10.12 30.45 -18.80
N PRO A 74 -11.22 30.30 -18.04
CA PRO A 74 -11.57 29.02 -17.44
C PRO A 74 -11.82 28.02 -18.57
N LEU A 75 -10.85 27.13 -18.78
CA LEU A 75 -11.00 26.00 -19.70
C LEU A 75 -12.31 25.28 -19.37
N PRO A 76 -13.12 24.91 -20.38
CA PRO A 76 -14.38 24.23 -20.13
C PRO A 76 -14.11 22.99 -19.27
N LEU A 77 -14.82 22.89 -18.14
CA LEU A 77 -14.78 21.72 -17.27
C LEU A 77 -15.42 20.55 -18.03
N VAL A 78 -14.59 19.79 -18.74
CA VAL A 78 -15.01 18.59 -19.48
C VAL A 78 -14.80 17.39 -18.57
N GLY A 79 -15.84 16.58 -18.41
CA GLY A 79 -15.72 15.31 -17.71
C GLY A 79 -14.99 14.27 -18.55
N GLU A 80 -14.06 13.58 -17.90
CA GLU A 80 -13.25 12.52 -18.49
C GLU A 80 -13.75 11.13 -18.03
N ASP A 81 -13.41 10.11 -18.80
CA ASP A 81 -13.64 8.71 -18.42
C ASP A 81 -12.42 8.17 -17.70
N SER A 82 -12.62 7.69 -16.47
CA SER A 82 -11.58 7.17 -15.57
C SER A 82 -10.80 5.98 -16.13
N ALA A 83 -11.27 5.35 -17.19
CA ALA A 83 -10.61 4.19 -17.79
C ALA A 83 -10.52 4.22 -19.32
N ALA A 84 -10.80 5.37 -19.95
CA ALA A 84 -10.61 5.51 -21.39
C ALA A 84 -9.11 5.51 -21.72
N PHE A 85 -8.65 4.47 -22.39
CA PHE A 85 -7.28 4.36 -22.88
C PHE A 85 -7.28 4.07 -24.37
N ASP A 86 -6.91 5.09 -25.14
CA ASP A 86 -6.75 4.95 -26.58
C ASP A 86 -5.28 4.69 -26.92
N LEU A 87 -4.98 3.46 -27.30
CA LEU A 87 -3.66 3.03 -27.74
C LEU A 87 -3.15 3.84 -28.94
N GLY A 88 -4.04 4.32 -29.82
CA GLY A 88 -3.69 5.07 -31.03
C GLY A 88 -3.18 6.48 -30.75
N THR A 89 -3.48 7.03 -29.58
CA THR A 89 -3.02 8.37 -29.16
C THR A 89 -1.67 8.34 -28.43
N GLN A 90 -1.16 7.15 -28.12
CA GLN A 90 0.06 7.00 -27.33
C GLN A 90 1.31 7.25 -28.18
N ASN A 91 2.18 8.15 -27.70
CA ASN A 91 3.45 8.42 -28.34
C ASN A 91 4.55 7.51 -27.78
N ILE A 92 5.15 6.68 -28.64
CA ILE A 92 6.26 5.78 -28.30
C ILE A 92 7.44 6.55 -27.67
N VAL A 93 7.68 7.78 -28.12
CA VAL A 93 8.75 8.64 -27.59
C VAL A 93 8.49 8.98 -26.12
N SER A 94 7.25 9.26 -25.73
CA SER A 94 6.88 9.51 -24.32
C SER A 94 7.10 8.29 -23.44
N TRP A 95 6.83 7.09 -23.97
CA TRP A 95 7.12 5.83 -23.27
C TRP A 95 8.63 5.62 -23.08
N VAL A 96 9.45 5.94 -24.08
CA VAL A 96 10.90 5.90 -23.95
C VAL A 96 11.39 6.89 -22.87
N TYR A 97 10.90 8.13 -22.88
CA TYR A 97 11.23 9.11 -21.83
C TYR A 97 10.83 8.61 -20.44
N PHE A 98 9.60 8.11 -20.30
CA PHE A 98 9.11 7.54 -19.06
C PHE A 98 10.00 6.40 -18.57
N THR A 99 10.34 5.43 -19.43
CA THR A 99 11.19 4.29 -19.05
C THR A 99 12.59 4.73 -18.64
N ILE A 100 13.19 5.70 -19.35
CA ILE A 100 14.51 6.23 -19.00
C ILE A 100 14.45 6.94 -17.64
N ILE A 101 13.48 7.84 -17.44
CA ILE A 101 13.33 8.58 -16.18
C ILE A 101 13.06 7.62 -15.02
N LEU A 102 12.14 6.68 -15.19
CA LEU A 102 11.84 5.66 -14.19
C LEU A 102 13.09 4.82 -13.86
N GLY A 103 13.83 4.37 -14.89
CA GLY A 103 15.07 3.62 -14.71
C GLY A 103 16.11 4.40 -13.91
N VAL A 104 16.30 5.69 -14.22
CA VAL A 104 17.21 6.56 -13.46
C VAL A 104 16.74 6.73 -12.01
N VAL A 105 15.46 6.99 -11.78
CA VAL A 105 14.92 7.15 -10.42
C VAL A 105 15.08 5.86 -9.60
N LEU A 106 14.79 4.71 -10.20
CA LEU A 106 14.96 3.41 -9.54
C LEU A 106 16.43 3.10 -9.28
N PHE A 107 17.33 3.42 -10.19
CA PHE A 107 18.78 3.26 -9.99
C PHE A 107 19.29 4.15 -8.86
N VAL A 108 18.86 5.41 -8.80
CA VAL A 108 19.22 6.33 -7.72
C VAL A 108 18.69 5.83 -6.37
N LEU A 109 17.43 5.37 -6.34
CA LEU A 109 16.83 4.76 -5.14
C LEU A 109 17.61 3.52 -4.70
N ASP A 110 18.02 2.69 -5.65
CA ASP A 110 18.83 1.50 -5.39
C ASP A 110 20.16 1.88 -4.73
N VAL A 111 20.97 2.72 -5.39
CA VAL A 111 22.30 3.09 -4.90
C VAL A 111 22.25 3.88 -3.58
N ILE A 112 21.34 4.84 -3.46
CA ILE A 112 21.30 5.75 -2.29
C ILE A 112 20.57 5.13 -1.10
N TRP A 113 19.64 4.19 -1.32
CA TRP A 113 18.79 3.69 -0.25
C TRP A 113 18.79 2.17 -0.08
N ILE A 114 18.59 1.40 -1.15
CA ILE A 114 18.36 -0.04 -1.06
C ILE A 114 19.65 -0.84 -0.92
N ASP A 115 20.70 -0.45 -1.66
CA ASP A 115 21.96 -1.18 -1.69
C ASP A 115 22.59 -1.25 -0.29
N ASN A 116 23.06 -2.44 0.09
CA ASN A 116 23.59 -2.67 1.44
C ASN A 116 25.00 -2.09 1.66
N SER A 117 25.71 -1.74 0.59
CA SER A 117 27.07 -1.23 0.63
C SER A 117 27.11 0.30 0.56
N THR A 118 26.27 0.91 -0.27
CA THR A 118 26.24 2.37 -0.48
C THR A 118 25.00 3.03 0.12
N GLY A 119 23.91 2.30 0.30
CA GLY A 119 22.62 2.85 0.67
C GLY A 119 22.42 3.11 2.16
N PHE A 120 21.57 4.08 2.47
CA PHE A 120 21.22 4.46 3.85
C PHE A 120 20.10 3.60 4.47
N GLY A 121 19.36 2.82 3.67
CA GLY A 121 18.18 2.09 4.12
C GLY A 121 18.50 1.09 5.23
N LYS A 122 19.65 0.41 5.15
CA LYS A 122 20.09 -0.49 6.22
C LYS A 122 20.35 0.26 7.53
N ALA A 123 21.09 1.36 7.49
CA ALA A 123 21.37 2.17 8.67
C ALA A 123 20.09 2.72 9.30
N PHE A 124 19.11 3.11 8.47
CA PHE A 124 17.78 3.51 8.93
C PHE A 124 17.06 2.37 9.66
N ILE A 125 17.00 1.16 9.07
CA ILE A 125 16.37 0.00 9.70
C ILE A 125 17.09 -0.39 10.99
N ASP A 126 18.42 -0.40 10.99
CA ASP A 126 19.24 -0.71 12.16
C ASP A 126 18.95 0.29 13.29
N ALA A 127 18.87 1.59 12.97
CA ALA A 127 18.54 2.64 13.94
C ALA A 127 17.15 2.44 14.55
N VAL A 128 16.12 2.15 13.75
CA VAL A 128 14.76 1.89 14.26
C VAL A 128 14.72 0.59 15.08
N SER A 129 15.52 -0.41 14.69
CA SER A 129 15.61 -1.69 15.40
C SER A 129 16.27 -1.57 16.78
N THR A 130 16.97 -0.46 17.07
CA THR A 130 17.48 -0.21 18.44
C THR A 130 16.38 0.07 19.46
N LEU A 131 15.17 0.39 19.01
CA LEU A 131 14.03 0.68 19.88
C LEU A 131 13.50 -0.57 20.60
N SER A 132 13.64 -1.76 19.99
CA SER A 132 13.15 -3.01 20.57
C SER A 132 13.68 -4.23 19.84
N ASP A 133 13.91 -5.31 20.59
CA ASP A 133 14.17 -6.65 20.03
C ASP A 133 12.91 -7.29 19.39
N SER A 134 11.71 -6.74 19.66
CA SER A 134 10.46 -7.23 19.07
C SER A 134 10.22 -6.63 17.69
N HIS A 135 10.21 -7.49 16.67
CA HIS A 135 9.89 -7.13 15.29
C HIS A 135 8.50 -6.48 15.14
N GLU A 136 7.56 -6.78 16.04
CA GLU A 136 6.23 -6.15 16.05
C GLU A 136 6.32 -4.66 16.38
N ILE A 137 7.15 -4.33 17.37
CA ILE A 137 7.37 -2.94 17.82
C ILE A 137 8.16 -2.18 16.75
N VAL A 138 9.16 -2.82 16.15
CA VAL A 138 9.92 -2.22 15.04
C VAL A 138 9.02 -1.97 13.84
N MET A 139 8.18 -2.95 13.45
CA MET A 139 7.19 -2.77 12.39
C MET A 139 6.21 -1.63 12.68
N LEU A 140 5.69 -1.55 13.91
CA LEU A 140 4.81 -0.46 14.31
C LEU A 140 5.51 0.89 14.21
N ALA A 141 6.76 0.99 14.67
CA ALA A 141 7.56 2.19 14.56
C ALA A 141 7.79 2.61 13.11
N LEU A 142 8.13 1.67 12.22
CA LEU A 142 8.29 1.93 10.78
C LEU A 142 6.99 2.46 10.15
N ILE A 143 5.84 1.85 10.47
CA ILE A 143 4.53 2.31 10.01
C ILE A 143 4.23 3.73 10.51
N LEU A 144 4.50 4.02 11.78
CA LEU A 144 4.28 5.36 12.35
C LEU A 144 5.20 6.41 11.73
N ILE A 145 6.48 6.09 11.52
CA ILE A 145 7.43 6.97 10.83
C ILE A 145 6.94 7.26 9.42
N PHE A 146 6.62 6.22 8.64
CA PHE A 146 6.09 6.37 7.29
C PHE A 146 4.81 7.19 7.27
N ALA A 147 3.82 6.84 8.10
CA ALA A 147 2.53 7.53 8.15
C ALA A 147 2.69 9.01 8.52
N THR A 148 3.54 9.33 9.49
CA THR A 148 3.78 10.71 9.94
C THR A 148 4.47 11.52 8.85
N VAL A 149 5.54 11.00 8.25
CA VAL A 149 6.27 11.71 7.19
C VAL A 149 5.43 11.85 5.93
N HIS A 150 4.80 10.78 5.47
CA HIS A 150 3.97 10.78 4.27
C HIS A 150 2.76 11.71 4.42
N SER A 151 2.01 11.58 5.53
CA SER A 151 0.83 12.43 5.78
C SER A 151 1.21 13.87 6.09
N GLY A 152 2.34 14.10 6.77
CA GLY A 152 2.87 15.44 7.03
C GLY A 152 3.29 16.15 5.76
N LEU A 153 4.01 15.47 4.86
CA LEU A 153 4.30 16.02 3.54
C LEU A 153 3.02 16.21 2.71
N ALA A 154 1.99 15.38 2.87
CA ALA A 154 0.73 15.58 2.17
C ALA A 154 0.00 16.84 2.66
N SER A 155 0.02 17.10 3.97
CA SER A 155 -0.62 18.28 4.57
C SER A 155 0.13 19.58 4.29
N PHE A 156 1.46 19.54 4.15
CA PHE A 156 2.26 20.71 3.80
C PHE A 156 2.27 21.06 2.31
N ARG A 157 1.54 20.31 1.47
CA ARG A 157 1.56 20.48 0.02
C ARG A 157 1.24 21.90 -0.43
N ASP A 158 0.16 22.50 0.04
CA ASP A 158 -0.25 23.82 -0.42
C ASP A 158 0.79 24.92 -0.10
N MET A 159 1.51 24.78 1.02
CA MET A 159 2.60 25.68 1.38
C MET A 159 3.88 25.37 0.61
N GLY A 160 4.21 24.09 0.47
CA GLY A 160 5.41 23.64 -0.22
C GLY A 160 5.39 23.92 -1.73
N GLU A 161 4.22 23.79 -2.37
CA GLU A 161 4.04 24.13 -3.79
C GLU A 161 4.25 25.63 -4.04
N LYS A 162 3.91 26.51 -3.09
CA LYS A 162 4.15 27.97 -3.20
C LYS A 162 5.65 28.33 -3.13
N ILE A 163 6.45 27.52 -2.44
CA ILE A 163 7.88 27.78 -2.23
C ILE A 163 8.74 27.11 -3.30
N LEU A 164 8.48 25.84 -3.59
CA LEU A 164 9.31 24.99 -4.47
C LEU A 164 8.73 24.84 -5.88
N GLY A 165 7.45 25.15 -6.07
CA GLY A 165 6.69 24.83 -7.27
C GLY A 165 6.13 23.40 -7.27
N LYS A 166 5.03 23.20 -8.02
CA LYS A 166 4.26 21.95 -8.04
C LYS A 166 5.09 20.71 -8.35
N ARG A 167 5.96 20.78 -9.37
CA ARG A 167 6.78 19.64 -9.80
C ARG A 167 7.85 19.28 -8.77
N ALA A 168 8.64 20.25 -8.32
CA ALA A 168 9.74 19.99 -7.39
C ALA A 168 9.20 19.48 -6.04
N TYR A 169 8.07 20.00 -5.58
CA TYR A 169 7.42 19.49 -4.36
C TYR A 169 7.02 18.02 -4.50
N ARG A 170 6.43 17.62 -5.64
CA ARG A 170 6.08 16.21 -5.89
C ARG A 170 7.29 15.29 -5.95
N VAL A 171 8.39 15.74 -6.56
CA VAL A 171 9.65 14.98 -6.59
C VAL A 171 10.23 14.83 -5.17
N LEU A 172 10.19 15.89 -4.34
CA LEU A 172 10.58 15.81 -2.94
C LEU A 172 9.69 14.85 -2.16
N PHE A 173 8.37 14.99 -2.32
CA PHE A 173 7.37 14.13 -1.67
C PHE A 173 7.63 12.65 -1.99
N ALA A 174 7.78 12.33 -3.27
CA ALA A 174 8.06 10.97 -3.72
C ALA A 174 9.45 10.50 -3.29
N GLY A 175 10.46 11.36 -3.38
CA GLY A 175 11.84 11.08 -3.01
C GLY A 175 12.03 10.77 -1.52
N VAL A 176 11.16 11.28 -0.64
CA VAL A 176 11.16 10.94 0.79
C VAL A 176 10.21 9.77 1.08
N SER A 177 9.02 9.75 0.47
CA SER A 177 8.01 8.72 0.74
C SER A 177 8.39 7.35 0.20
N LEU A 178 8.95 7.26 -1.01
CA LEU A 178 9.29 5.98 -1.65
C LEU A 178 10.34 5.20 -0.84
N PRO A 179 11.48 5.79 -0.41
CA PRO A 179 12.43 5.07 0.42
C PRO A 179 11.83 4.53 1.72
N LEU A 180 11.01 5.35 2.42
CA LEU A 180 10.37 4.93 3.66
C LEU A 180 9.32 3.83 3.44
N ALA A 181 8.54 3.92 2.36
CA ALA A 181 7.58 2.89 1.97
C ALA A 181 8.29 1.57 1.66
N VAL A 182 9.33 1.61 0.82
CA VAL A 182 10.13 0.43 0.45
C VAL A 182 10.75 -0.21 1.68
N SER A 183 11.38 0.57 2.57
CA SER A 183 11.93 0.07 3.83
C SER A 183 10.88 -0.66 4.67
N THR A 184 9.69 -0.06 4.82
CA THR A 184 8.60 -0.62 5.62
C THR A 184 8.06 -1.92 5.02
N VAL A 185 7.82 -1.94 3.70
CA VAL A 185 7.31 -3.12 2.98
C VAL A 185 8.32 -4.26 2.98
N VAL A 186 9.59 -3.96 2.70
CA VAL A 186 10.66 -4.99 2.69
C VAL A 186 10.85 -5.57 4.08
N TYR A 187 10.88 -4.73 5.12
CA TYR A 187 10.97 -5.22 6.50
C TYR A 187 9.77 -6.10 6.84
N PHE A 188 8.54 -5.69 6.48
CA PHE A 188 7.34 -6.48 6.69
C PHE A 188 7.45 -7.86 6.03
N ILE A 189 7.82 -7.93 4.75
CA ILE A 189 7.94 -9.19 4.00
C ILE A 189 8.95 -10.13 4.66
N ASN A 190 10.08 -9.60 5.11
CA ASN A 190 11.15 -10.36 5.74
C ASN A 190 10.75 -10.90 7.12
N HIS A 191 9.80 -10.24 7.81
CA HIS A 191 9.35 -10.61 9.15
C HIS A 191 7.87 -11.02 9.19
N ARG A 192 7.27 -11.37 8.04
CA ARG A 192 5.82 -11.59 7.90
C ARG A 192 5.25 -12.76 8.72
N TYR A 193 6.12 -13.65 9.19
CA TYR A 193 5.74 -14.78 10.03
C TYR A 193 6.26 -14.64 11.47
N ASN A 194 6.83 -13.49 11.81
CA ASN A 194 7.24 -13.16 13.16
C ASN A 194 6.02 -12.63 13.93
N GLY A 195 6.13 -12.62 15.27
CA GLY A 195 5.10 -12.09 16.15
C GLY A 195 4.00 -13.09 16.52
N VAL A 196 2.98 -12.59 17.20
CA VAL A 196 1.85 -13.35 17.73
C VAL A 196 0.87 -13.66 16.60
N GLN A 197 0.77 -14.94 16.25
CA GLN A 197 -0.19 -15.40 15.27
C GLN A 197 -1.60 -15.49 15.87
N LEU A 198 -2.53 -14.69 15.36
CA LEU A 198 -3.93 -14.72 15.77
C LEU A 198 -4.74 -15.84 15.09
N TRP A 199 -4.47 -16.10 13.81
CA TRP A 199 -5.21 -17.08 12.99
C TRP A 199 -4.24 -17.84 12.07
N GLN A 200 -4.47 -19.15 11.89
CA GLN A 200 -3.68 -19.99 10.97
C GLN A 200 -4.57 -20.63 9.89
N LEU A 201 -5.02 -19.81 8.94
CA LEU A 201 -5.91 -20.24 7.85
C LEU A 201 -5.15 -20.58 6.55
N GLN A 202 -3.82 -20.45 6.51
CA GLN A 202 -3.03 -20.57 5.27
C GLN A 202 -3.24 -21.92 4.55
N ASN A 203 -3.43 -22.99 5.33
CA ASN A 203 -3.63 -24.35 4.80
C ASN A 203 -5.11 -24.75 4.66
N GLY A 204 -6.03 -23.81 4.89
CA GLY A 204 -7.46 -24.06 4.73
C GLY A 204 -7.82 -24.32 3.26
N PRO A 205 -8.71 -25.28 2.96
CA PRO A 205 -9.13 -25.54 1.59
C PRO A 205 -9.79 -24.28 1.00
N GLY A 206 -9.38 -23.88 -0.21
CA GLY A 206 -9.94 -22.72 -0.90
C GLY A 206 -9.33 -21.36 -0.51
N VAL A 207 -8.55 -21.27 0.57
CA VAL A 207 -7.99 -19.98 1.05
C VAL A 207 -7.02 -19.38 0.04
N HIS A 208 -6.15 -20.21 -0.53
CA HIS A 208 -5.21 -19.76 -1.57
C HIS A 208 -5.95 -19.19 -2.79
N GLN A 209 -6.97 -19.90 -3.29
CA GLN A 209 -7.75 -19.50 -4.45
C GLN A 209 -8.51 -18.19 -4.19
N LEU A 210 -9.09 -18.05 -3.00
CA LEU A 210 -9.80 -16.83 -2.59
C LEU A 210 -8.86 -15.64 -2.55
N VAL A 211 -7.72 -15.75 -1.86
CA VAL A 211 -6.75 -14.65 -1.75
C VAL A 211 -6.22 -14.26 -3.12
N TRP A 212 -5.90 -15.25 -3.96
CA TRP A 212 -5.43 -15.00 -5.32
C TRP A 212 -6.48 -14.27 -6.16
N LEU A 213 -7.74 -14.74 -6.15
CA LEU A 213 -8.83 -14.11 -6.89
C LEU A 213 -9.12 -12.69 -6.39
N SER A 214 -9.09 -12.49 -5.08
CA SER A 214 -9.27 -11.17 -4.48
C SER A 214 -8.15 -10.21 -4.89
N ASN A 215 -6.91 -10.69 -4.95
CA ASN A 215 -5.77 -9.91 -5.43
C ASN A 215 -5.90 -9.61 -6.93
N PHE A 216 -6.35 -10.57 -7.74
CA PHE A 216 -6.63 -10.32 -9.15
C PHE A 216 -7.69 -9.22 -9.35
N ILE A 217 -8.78 -9.27 -8.58
CA ILE A 217 -9.85 -8.26 -8.62
C ILE A 217 -9.31 -6.89 -8.17
N SER A 218 -8.45 -6.82 -7.15
CA SER A 218 -7.87 -5.54 -6.72
C SER A 218 -6.99 -4.93 -7.80
N PHE A 219 -6.18 -5.72 -8.51
CA PHE A 219 -5.41 -5.23 -9.66
C PHE A 219 -6.30 -4.73 -10.80
N PHE A 220 -7.43 -5.38 -11.05
CA PHE A 220 -8.40 -4.91 -12.04
C PHE A 220 -8.98 -3.53 -11.68
N PHE A 221 -9.26 -3.26 -10.41
CA PHE A 221 -9.72 -1.95 -9.95
C PHE A 221 -8.62 -0.90 -9.78
N LEU A 222 -7.36 -1.31 -9.66
CA LEU A 222 -6.20 -0.41 -9.68
C LEU A 222 -5.99 0.21 -11.07
N TYR A 223 -6.42 -0.48 -12.13
CA TYR A 223 -6.18 -0.02 -13.51
C TYR A 223 -6.70 1.42 -13.76
N PRO A 224 -7.97 1.76 -13.46
CA PRO A 224 -8.49 3.13 -13.54
C PRO A 224 -7.70 4.21 -12.77
N SER A 225 -7.02 3.87 -11.67
CA SER A 225 -6.29 4.84 -10.84
C SER A 225 -4.85 5.09 -11.29
N THR A 226 -4.38 4.37 -12.32
CA THR A 226 -3.02 4.48 -12.86
C THR A 226 -2.93 5.13 -14.24
N PHE A 227 -4.06 5.55 -14.81
CA PHE A 227 -4.05 6.33 -16.06
C PHE A 227 -3.46 7.72 -15.83
N ASN A 228 -2.74 8.22 -16.84
CA ASN A 228 -1.83 9.37 -16.77
C ASN A 228 -0.51 9.07 -16.02
N LEU A 229 0.11 7.92 -16.32
CA LEU A 229 1.44 7.53 -15.79
C LEU A 229 2.50 8.64 -15.91
N LEU A 230 2.44 9.46 -16.96
CA LEU A 230 3.35 10.60 -17.16
C LEU A 230 3.13 11.69 -16.12
N GLU A 231 1.88 11.99 -15.77
CA GLU A 231 1.56 12.90 -14.67
C GLU A 231 1.99 12.27 -13.35
N VAL A 232 1.68 10.99 -13.10
CA VAL A 232 2.05 10.26 -11.87
C VAL A 232 3.56 10.25 -11.66
N ALA A 233 4.34 10.02 -12.71
CA ALA A 233 5.81 10.05 -12.69
C ALA A 233 6.41 11.47 -12.64
N ALA A 234 5.58 12.51 -12.50
CA ALA A 234 5.97 13.92 -12.49
C ALA A 234 6.69 14.39 -13.77
N VAL A 235 6.57 13.63 -14.85
CA VAL A 235 7.03 14.02 -16.19
C VAL A 235 6.16 15.16 -16.69
N ASP A 236 4.84 15.01 -16.54
CA ASP A 236 3.85 16.04 -16.85
C ASP A 236 3.39 16.80 -15.60
N GLN A 237 2.93 18.03 -15.80
CA GLN A 237 2.34 18.80 -14.71
C GLN A 237 1.02 18.16 -14.28
N PRO A 238 0.76 18.03 -12.97
CA PRO A 238 -0.48 17.45 -12.47
C PRO A 238 -1.66 18.34 -12.85
N LYS A 239 -2.71 17.74 -13.43
CA LYS A 239 -3.96 18.41 -13.77
C LYS A 239 -5.09 17.96 -12.84
N VAL A 240 -6.14 18.78 -12.76
CA VAL A 240 -7.37 18.40 -12.08
C VAL A 240 -8.24 17.66 -13.10
N HIS A 241 -8.43 16.36 -12.87
CA HIS A 241 -9.35 15.55 -13.66
C HIS A 241 -10.72 15.49 -12.99
N LEU A 242 -11.77 15.78 -13.75
CA LEU A 242 -13.16 15.56 -13.33
C LEU A 242 -13.67 14.29 -13.99
N TRP A 243 -13.90 13.25 -13.21
CA TRP A 243 -14.34 11.95 -13.73
C TRP A 243 -15.88 11.87 -13.80
N GLU A 244 -16.43 11.78 -15.01
CA GLU A 244 -17.89 11.64 -15.22
C GLU A 244 -18.33 10.17 -15.32
N THR A 245 -17.42 9.28 -15.72
CA THR A 245 -17.66 7.84 -15.87
C THR A 245 -16.52 7.01 -15.25
N GLY A 246 -16.75 5.71 -15.07
CA GLY A 246 -15.78 4.79 -14.47
C GLY A 246 -15.81 4.74 -12.93
N ILE A 247 -14.92 3.93 -12.33
CA ILE A 247 -14.93 3.66 -10.89
C ILE A 247 -14.59 4.89 -10.04
N MET A 248 -13.74 5.80 -10.55
CA MET A 248 -13.36 7.02 -9.83
C MET A 248 -14.52 7.99 -9.61
N ARG A 249 -15.58 7.89 -10.44
CA ARG A 249 -16.84 8.60 -10.26
C ARG A 249 -17.62 8.09 -9.03
N ILE A 250 -17.53 6.80 -8.75
CA ILE A 250 -18.25 6.14 -7.65
C ILE A 250 -17.47 6.30 -6.33
N THR A 251 -16.15 6.10 -6.37
CA THR A 251 -15.26 6.25 -5.21
C THR A 251 -13.99 6.99 -5.61
N ARG A 252 -13.59 7.99 -4.82
CA ARG A 252 -12.34 8.73 -5.05
C ARG A 252 -11.08 7.91 -4.73
N HIS A 253 -11.26 6.80 -4.01
CA HIS A 253 -10.20 5.87 -3.61
C HIS A 253 -10.72 4.43 -3.85
N PRO A 254 -10.72 3.96 -5.11
CA PRO A 254 -11.13 2.61 -5.48
C PRO A 254 -10.19 1.53 -4.96
#